data_AF-A0A661V2E1-F1
#
_entry.id   AF-A0A661V2E1-F1
#
_cell.length_a   1.000
_cell.length_b   1.000
_cell.length_c   1.000
_cell.angle_alpha   90.00
_cell.angle_beta   90.00
_cell.angle_gamma   90.00
#
_symmetry.space_group_name_H-M   'P 1'
#
loop_
_entity.id
_entity.type
_entity.pdbx_description
1 polymer ?
#
loop_
_entity_poly.entity_id
_entity_poly.type
_entity_poly.pdbx_seq_one_letter_code
_entity_poly.pdbx_strand_id
1 'polypeptide(L)'
;MTIQIKKTYSGINLEMLRDEIGDMVQKRGIMVEEAKVQTYGLPSGETQSRVTMVFKVRDEECGNAEIIELPGGETNLMVDLDEGLLSQEGISSLQKDLDFILGSYEVKW
;
A
#
# COMPACT_ATOMS: atom_id res chain seq x y z
N MET A 1 16.19 -9.86 2.86
CA MET A 1 15.25 -9.82 3.99
C MET A 1 14.09 -9.00 3.50
N THR A 2 12.86 -9.46 3.71
CA THR A 2 11.66 -8.75 3.25
C THR A 2 11.05 -8.03 4.44
N ILE A 3 10.91 -6.71 4.34
CA ILE A 3 10.17 -5.91 5.31
C ILE A 3 8.71 -5.88 4.88
N GLN A 4 7.84 -6.20 5.84
CA GLN A 4 6.40 -6.12 5.64
C GLN A 4 5.81 -5.05 6.58
N ILE A 5 5.18 -4.05 5.99
CA ILE A 5 4.46 -2.98 6.68
C ILE A 5 2.97 -3.30 6.58
N LYS A 6 2.28 -3.41 7.72
CA LYS A 6 0.82 -3.58 7.78
C LYS A 6 0.23 -2.40 8.53
N LYS A 7 -0.72 -1.72 7.90
CA LYS A 7 -1.48 -0.61 8.51
C LYS A 7 -2.94 -0.74 8.13
N THR A 8 -3.82 -0.35 9.04
CA THR A 8 -5.26 -0.36 8.84
C THR A 8 -5.78 1.06 8.98
N TYR A 9 -6.52 1.52 7.99
CA TYR A 9 -7.08 2.87 7.92
C TYR A 9 -8.60 2.80 7.94
N SER A 10 -9.26 3.83 8.47
CA SER A 10 -10.73 3.96 8.41
C SER A 10 -11.12 5.29 7.78
N GLY A 11 -12.12 5.26 6.90
CA GLY A 11 -12.62 6.47 6.22
C GLY A 11 -11.72 6.97 5.09
N ILE A 12 -10.78 6.16 4.60
CA ILE A 12 -10.02 6.42 3.38
C ILE A 12 -10.51 5.55 2.23
N ASN A 13 -10.74 6.18 1.09
CA ASN A 13 -11.02 5.50 -0.17
C ASN A 13 -9.76 4.87 -0.76
N LEU A 14 -9.92 3.68 -1.30
CA LEU A 14 -8.84 2.91 -1.92
C LEU A 14 -8.15 3.61 -3.10
N GLU A 15 -8.88 4.44 -3.87
CA GLU A 15 -8.28 5.25 -4.95
C GLU A 15 -7.30 6.30 -4.42
N MET A 16 -7.66 6.99 -3.34
CA MET A 16 -6.80 8.01 -2.72
C MET A 16 -5.53 7.36 -2.15
N LEU A 17 -5.68 6.23 -1.44
CA LEU A 17 -4.54 5.54 -0.85
C LEU A 17 -3.58 4.99 -1.91
N ARG A 18 -4.12 4.50 -3.03
CA ARG A 18 -3.35 4.08 -4.20
C ARG A 18 -2.56 5.24 -4.80
N ASP A 19 -3.20 6.39 -4.99
CA ASP A 19 -2.56 7.57 -5.60
C ASP A 19 -1.43 8.11 -4.72
N GLU A 20 -1.68 8.25 -3.41
CA GLU A 20 -0.69 8.70 -2.43
C GLU A 20 0.53 7.76 -2.37
N ILE A 21 0.30 6.44 -2.30
CA ILE A 21 1.41 5.47 -2.31
C ILE A 21 2.18 5.56 -3.63
N GLY A 22 1.48 5.68 -4.76
CA GLY A 22 2.08 5.85 -6.07
C GLY A 22 2.97 7.08 -6.17
N ASP A 23 2.54 8.22 -5.64
CA ASP A 23 3.33 9.45 -5.59
C ASP A 23 4.56 9.30 -4.67
N MET A 24 4.37 8.71 -3.49
CA MET A 24 5.45 8.48 -2.51
C MET A 24 6.58 7.60 -3.05
N VAL A 25 6.24 6.52 -3.75
CA VAL A 25 7.24 5.62 -4.33
C VAL A 25 7.92 6.26 -5.55
N GLN A 26 7.17 6.96 -6.40
CA GLN A 26 7.74 7.69 -7.55
C GLN A 26 8.71 8.79 -7.13
N LYS A 27 8.41 9.55 -6.07
CA LYS A 27 9.32 10.58 -5.50
C LYS A 27 10.68 10.03 -5.10
N ARG A 28 10.79 8.71 -4.89
CA ARG A 28 12.01 8.03 -4.46
C ARG A 28 12.69 7.26 -5.59
N GLY A 29 12.19 7.41 -6.82
CA GLY A 29 12.72 6.72 -8.00
C GLY A 29 12.29 5.26 -8.10
N ILE A 30 11.25 4.85 -7.38
CA ILE A 30 10.64 3.53 -7.49
C ILE A 30 9.51 3.64 -8.52
N MET A 31 9.56 2.82 -9.56
CA MET A 31 8.50 2.76 -10.56
C MET A 31 7.39 1.83 -10.10
N VAL A 32 6.14 2.20 -10.37
CA VAL A 32 4.98 1.31 -10.21
C VAL A 32 4.74 0.64 -11.55
N GLU A 33 4.94 -0.68 -11.62
CA GLU A 33 4.77 -1.42 -12.88
C GLU A 33 3.30 -1.71 -13.16
N GLU A 34 2.60 -2.34 -12.23
CA GLU A 34 1.22 -2.74 -12.39
C GLU A 34 0.43 -2.42 -11.14
N ALA A 35 -0.76 -1.83 -11.32
CA ALA A 35 -1.76 -1.67 -10.27
C ALA A 35 -3.02 -2.44 -10.70
N LYS A 36 -3.16 -3.68 -10.23
CA LYS A 36 -4.32 -4.53 -10.50
C LYS A 36 -5.41 -4.25 -9.50
N VAL A 37 -6.54 -3.74 -9.97
CA VAL A 37 -7.77 -3.60 -9.18
C VAL A 37 -8.62 -4.83 -9.39
N GLN A 38 -8.99 -5.51 -8.30
CA GLN A 38 -9.86 -6.68 -8.30
C GLN A 38 -11.00 -6.44 -7.30
N THR A 39 -12.23 -6.46 -7.80
CA THR A 39 -13.43 -6.31 -6.97
C THR A 39 -14.13 -7.66 -6.88
N TYR A 40 -14.35 -8.13 -5.66
CA TYR A 40 -15.03 -9.39 -5.37
C TYR A 40 -16.37 -9.12 -4.70
N GLY A 41 -17.42 -9.83 -5.15
CA GLY A 41 -18.66 -9.90 -4.40
C GLY A 41 -18.53 -10.91 -3.26
N LEU A 42 -18.81 -10.50 -2.03
CA LEU A 42 -18.84 -11.37 -0.88
C LEU A 42 -20.20 -12.08 -0.75
N PRO A 43 -20.24 -13.29 -0.16
CA PRO A 43 -21.50 -14.01 0.07
C PRO A 43 -22.46 -13.27 1.00
N SER A 44 -21.99 -12.27 1.75
CA SER A 44 -22.81 -11.35 2.56
C SER A 44 -23.63 -10.34 1.75
N GLY A 45 -23.40 -10.25 0.43
CA GLY A 45 -24.02 -9.25 -0.46
C GLY A 45 -23.23 -7.95 -0.58
N GLU A 46 -22.13 -7.81 0.17
CA GLU A 46 -21.24 -6.66 0.13
C GLU A 46 -20.10 -6.85 -0.89
N THR A 47 -19.45 -5.77 -1.30
CA THR A 47 -18.30 -5.82 -2.23
C THR A 47 -17.00 -5.54 -1.51
N GLN A 48 -15.97 -6.32 -1.81
CA GLN A 48 -14.59 -6.09 -1.36
C GLN A 48 -13.74 -5.69 -2.56
N SER A 49 -13.04 -4.57 -2.47
CA SER A 49 -12.10 -4.11 -3.50
C SER A 49 -10.66 -4.32 -3.04
N ARG A 50 -9.82 -4.85 -3.91
CA ARG A 50 -8.39 -5.09 -3.67
C ARG A 50 -7.57 -4.45 -4.77
N VAL A 51 -6.55 -3.68 -4.40
CA VAL A 51 -5.55 -3.15 -5.33
C VAL A 51 -4.21 -3.77 -4.99
N THR A 52 -3.58 -4.40 -5.97
CA THR A 52 -2.20 -4.87 -5.85
C THR A 52 -1.32 -4.03 -6.76
N MET A 53 -0.36 -3.32 -6.18
CA MET A 53 0.65 -2.51 -6.86
C MET A 53 1.99 -3.23 -6.78
N VAL A 54 2.68 -3.38 -7.91
CA VAL A 54 4.03 -3.95 -7.97
C VAL A 54 5.04 -2.82 -8.13
N PHE A 55 6.07 -2.82 -7.29
CA PHE A 55 7.13 -1.83 -7.28
C PHE A 55 8.39 -2.40 -7.93
N LYS A 56 8.99 -1.63 -8.83
CA LYS A 56 10.26 -1.96 -9.47
C LYS A 56 11.28 -0.86 -9.30
N VAL A 57 12.52 -1.27 -9.05
CA VAL A 57 13.69 -0.40 -9.04
C VAL A 57 14.67 -0.93 -10.07
N ARG A 58 15.06 -0.10 -11.05
CA ARG A 58 16.02 -0.49 -12.11
C ARG A 58 15.69 -1.81 -12.81
N ASP A 59 14.41 -2.04 -13.11
CA ASP A 59 13.86 -3.25 -13.75
C ASP A 59 13.73 -4.49 -12.84
N GLU A 60 14.27 -4.45 -11.61
CA GLU A 60 14.12 -5.50 -10.60
C GLU A 60 12.91 -5.23 -9.69
N GLU A 61 12.13 -6.28 -9.39
CA GLU A 61 10.99 -6.22 -8.46
C GLU A 61 11.48 -5.99 -7.04
N CYS A 62 11.22 -4.80 -6.49
CA CYS A 62 11.66 -4.41 -5.15
C CYS A 62 10.58 -4.59 -4.08
N GLY A 63 9.36 -4.96 -4.48
CA GLY A 63 8.27 -5.22 -3.56
C GLY A 63 6.88 -5.02 -4.17
N ASN A 64 5.87 -5.14 -3.34
CA ASN A 64 4.47 -4.94 -3.72
C ASN A 64 3.68 -4.24 -2.60
N ALA A 65 2.74 -3.38 -2.96
CA ALA A 65 1.71 -2.89 -2.05
C ALA A 65 0.38 -3.56 -2.37
N GLU A 66 -0.38 -3.85 -1.32
CA GLU A 66 -1.68 -4.45 -1.40
C GLU A 66 -2.63 -3.66 -0.52
N ILE A 67 -3.69 -3.14 -1.14
CA ILE A 67 -4.72 -2.34 -0.49
C ILE A 67 -6.00 -3.14 -0.57
N ILE A 68 -6.65 -3.39 0.56
CA ILE A 68 -7.91 -4.13 0.65
C ILE A 68 -8.92 -3.25 1.35
N GLU A 69 -9.96 -2.84 0.64
CA GLU A 69 -11.11 -2.16 1.19
C GLU A 69 -12.12 -3.19 1.69
N LEU A 70 -12.35 -3.20 3.01
CA LEU A 70 -13.28 -4.08 3.68
C LEU A 70 -14.71 -3.51 3.65
N PRO A 71 -15.71 -4.41 3.62
CA PRO A 71 -17.09 -4.03 3.91
C PRO A 71 -17.18 -3.47 5.33
N GLY A 72 -17.46 -2.17 5.46
CA GLY A 72 -17.42 -1.43 6.74
C GLY A 72 -16.65 -0.12 6.70
N GLY A 73 -15.97 0.20 5.58
CA GLY A 73 -15.24 1.46 5.42
C GLY A 73 -13.83 1.44 6.01
N GLU A 74 -13.31 0.25 6.29
CA GLU A 74 -11.93 0.01 6.71
C GLU A 74 -11.08 -0.37 5.48
N THR A 75 -9.90 0.21 5.37
CA THR A 75 -8.96 -0.02 4.28
C THR A 75 -7.65 -0.53 4.87
N ASN A 76 -7.35 -1.80 4.61
CA ASN A 76 -6.09 -2.42 5.01
C ASN A 76 -5.03 -2.19 3.94
N LEU A 77 -3.86 -1.75 4.38
CA LEU A 77 -2.66 -1.61 3.57
C LEU A 77 -1.62 -2.63 4.04
N MET A 78 -1.10 -3.39 3.10
CA MET A 78 0.04 -4.28 3.28
C MET A 78 1.09 -3.97 2.23
N VAL A 79 2.25 -3.49 2.67
CA VAL A 79 3.38 -3.19 1.78
C VAL A 79 4.51 -4.15 2.10
N ASP A 80 4.89 -4.95 1.12
CA ASP A 80 6.04 -5.86 1.18
C ASP A 80 7.18 -5.26 0.36
N LEU A 81 8.37 -5.15 0.94
CA LEU A 81 9.54 -4.51 0.34
C LEU A 81 10.77 -5.38 0.57
N ASP A 82 11.57 -5.58 -0.45
CA ASP A 82 12.83 -6.32 -0.33
C ASP A 82 13.99 -5.38 0.03
N GLU A 83 14.60 -5.59 1.20
CA GLU A 83 15.75 -4.82 1.69
C GLU A 83 17.04 -5.04 0.87
N GLY A 84 17.07 -6.08 0.02
CA GLY A 84 18.18 -6.31 -0.90
C GLY A 84 18.23 -5.29 -2.02
N LEU A 85 17.07 -4.75 -2.41
CA LEU A 85 16.92 -3.77 -3.49
C LEU A 85 16.64 -2.34 -2.96
N LEU A 86 16.06 -2.23 -1.77
CA LEU A 86 15.75 -0.95 -1.13
C LEU A 86 16.57 -0.77 0.15
N SER A 87 17.21 0.40 0.29
CA SER A 87 17.89 0.72 1.54
C SER A 87 16.89 0.83 2.69
N GLN A 88 17.25 0.30 3.86
CA GLN A 88 16.46 0.36 5.09
C GLN A 88 16.02 1.80 5.45
N GLU A 89 16.83 2.80 5.11
CA GLU A 89 16.49 4.22 5.27
C GLU A 89 15.32 4.66 4.38
N GLY A 90 15.27 4.17 3.13
CA GLY A 90 14.15 4.42 2.22
C GLY A 90 12.85 3.77 2.72
N ILE A 91 12.94 2.55 3.24
CA ILE A 91 11.79 1.84 3.81
C ILE A 91 11.28 2.55 5.07
N SER A 92 12.20 2.92 5.98
CA SER A 92 11.87 3.66 7.20
C SER A 92 11.26 5.03 6.90
N SER A 93 11.76 5.70 5.87
CA SER A 93 11.18 6.95 5.39
C SER A 93 9.79 6.72 4.82
N LEU A 94 9.52 5.58 4.15
CA LEU A 94 8.21 5.30 3.54
C LEU A 94 7.17 5.15 4.63
N GLN A 95 7.55 4.39 5.65
CA GLN A 95 6.73 4.19 6.83
C GLN A 95 6.45 5.52 7.55
N LYS A 96 7.43 6.42 7.65
CA LYS A 96 7.24 7.75 8.25
C LYS A 96 6.30 8.65 7.43
N ASP A 97 6.45 8.70 6.12
CA ASP A 97 5.54 9.47 5.27
C ASP A 97 4.12 8.90 5.33
N LEU A 98 3.96 7.57 5.33
CA LEU A 98 2.66 6.92 5.50
C LEU A 98 2.03 7.27 6.85
N ASP A 99 2.83 7.28 7.92
CA ASP A 99 2.38 7.68 9.26
C ASP A 99 2.03 9.18 9.32
N PHE A 100 2.78 10.02 8.61
CA PHE A 100 2.53 11.45 8.59
C PHE A 100 1.26 11.83 7.82
N ILE A 101 1.06 11.27 6.62
CA ILE A 101 -0.07 11.57 5.74
C ILE A 101 -1.33 10.83 6.21
N LEU A 102 -1.20 9.53 6.46
CA LEU A 102 -2.34 8.64 6.74
C LEU A 102 -2.52 8.35 8.23
N GLY A 103 -1.60 8.79 9.11
CA GLY A 103 -1.69 8.49 10.55
C GLY A 103 -2.90 9.10 11.25
N SER A 104 -3.54 10.11 10.67
CA SER A 104 -4.82 10.64 11.16
C SER A 104 -6.01 9.72 10.86
N TYR A 105 -5.87 8.84 9.87
CA TYR A 105 -6.88 7.86 9.45
C TYR A 105 -6.55 6.45 9.96
N GLU A 106 -5.35 6.26 10.51
CA GLU A 106 -4.92 4.98 11.05
C GLU A 106 -5.76 4.60 12.26
N VAL A 107 -6.35 3.39 12.20
CA VAL A 107 -7.06 2.81 13.32
C VAL A 107 -6.02 2.24 14.27
N LYS A 108 -5.62 3.05 15.26
CA LYS A 108 -4.82 2.58 16.39
C LYS A 108 -5.73 1.83 17.36
N TRP A 109 -5.67 0.50 17.33
CA TRP A 109 -6.21 -0.34 18.40
C TRP A 109 -5.31 -0.32 19.63
#